data_AF-A0A963F5D6-F1
#
_entry.id   AF-A0A963F5D6-F1
#
_cell.length_a   1.000
_cell.length_b   1.000
_cell.length_c   1.000
_cell.angle_alpha   90.00
_cell.angle_beta   90.00
_cell.angle_gamma   90.00
#
_symmetry.space_group_name_H-M   'P 1'
#
loop_
_entity.id
_entity.type
_entity.pdbx_description
1 polymer ?
#
loop_
_entity_poly.entity_id
_entity_poly.type
_entity_poly.pdbx_seq_one_letter_code
_entity_poly.pdbx_strand_id
1 'polypeptide(L)'
;QCCADAGDKILTVHSVRSVKSVLDHLEAFLPADKGKVVLHWFTGTKNEAKRALELGCYFSINAAMFSNERHAPMIQSISLDRVLTETDGPFTQTGDRQSKPSDVAIVVEKLGHLHQLPTEQVSATVLNNLRNLVSGQG
;
A
#
# COMPACT_ATOMS: atom_id res chain seq x y z
N GLN A 1 18.44 -8.47 1.81
CA GLN A 1 19.33 -9.35 2.59
C GLN A 1 19.36 -8.98 4.07
N CYS A 2 20.02 -7.91 4.52
CA CYS A 2 20.12 -7.62 5.97
C CYS A 2 18.78 -7.59 6.73
N CYS A 3 17.70 -7.10 6.10
CA CYS A 3 16.36 -7.12 6.72
C CYS A 3 15.79 -8.54 6.86
N ALA A 4 16.06 -9.43 5.90
CA ALA A 4 15.67 -10.84 5.97
C ALA A 4 16.50 -11.59 7.03
N ASP A 5 17.80 -11.26 7.13
CA ASP A 5 18.69 -11.84 8.15
C ASP A 5 18.27 -11.39 9.57
N ALA A 6 17.86 -10.13 9.71
CA ALA A 6 17.36 -9.59 10.97
C ALA A 6 15.98 -10.15 11.38
N GLY A 7 15.17 -10.59 10.40
CA GLY A 7 13.81 -11.09 10.63
C GLY A 7 12.80 -10.01 11.08
N ASP A 8 11.51 -10.31 10.91
CA ASP A 8 10.37 -9.57 11.45
C ASP A 8 10.38 -8.05 11.19
N LYS A 9 11.01 -7.63 10.08
CA LYS A 9 10.98 -6.23 9.65
C LYS A 9 9.77 -5.98 8.78
N ILE A 10 9.13 -4.84 9.03
CA ILE A 10 8.15 -4.24 8.13
C ILE A 10 8.90 -3.19 7.30
N LEU A 11 8.96 -3.40 5.98
CA LEU A 11 9.63 -2.50 5.05
C LEU A 11 8.59 -1.68 4.30
N THR A 12 8.71 -0.36 4.34
CA THR A 12 8.02 0.52 3.40
C THR A 12 8.95 0.81 2.22
N VAL A 13 8.53 0.47 1.01
CA VAL A 13 9.41 0.43 -0.17
C VAL A 13 8.86 1.31 -1.27
N HIS A 14 9.65 2.31 -1.66
CA HIS A 14 9.41 3.12 -2.84
C HIS A 14 9.87 2.37 -4.10
N SER A 15 9.04 2.35 -5.14
CA SER A 15 9.27 1.54 -6.35
C SER A 15 9.00 2.27 -7.66
N VAL A 16 8.90 3.61 -7.64
CA VAL A 16 8.64 4.42 -8.83
C VAL A 16 9.68 4.13 -9.91
N ARG A 17 9.20 3.73 -11.09
CA ARG A 17 10.01 3.33 -12.26
C ARG A 17 10.94 2.12 -12.04
N SER A 18 10.81 1.41 -10.91
CA SER A 18 11.66 0.27 -10.56
C SER A 18 10.88 -0.93 -10.03
N VAL A 19 9.55 -0.95 -10.18
CA VAL A 19 8.64 -2.00 -9.67
C VAL A 19 9.15 -3.40 -9.99
N LYS A 20 9.42 -3.72 -11.26
CA LYS A 20 9.98 -5.03 -11.64
C LYS A 20 11.23 -5.38 -10.83
N SER A 21 12.22 -4.50 -10.79
CA SER A 21 13.48 -4.74 -10.08
C SER A 21 13.29 -4.90 -8.57
N VAL A 22 12.37 -4.14 -7.98
CA VAL A 22 11.99 -4.28 -6.56
C VAL A 22 11.39 -5.65 -6.32
N LEU A 23 10.39 -6.06 -7.12
CA LEU A 23 9.73 -7.36 -6.96
C LEU A 23 10.71 -8.53 -7.19
N ASP A 24 11.58 -8.44 -8.20
CA ASP A 24 12.65 -9.42 -8.44
C ASP A 24 13.57 -9.57 -7.21
N HIS A 25 13.91 -8.44 -6.55
CA HIS A 25 14.75 -8.46 -5.37
C HIS A 25 14.03 -9.02 -4.14
N LEU A 26 12.75 -8.70 -3.96
CA LEU A 26 11.93 -9.25 -2.86
C LEU A 26 11.80 -10.77 -2.99
N GLU A 27 11.50 -11.26 -4.19
CA GLU A 27 11.42 -12.71 -4.47
C GLU A 27 12.72 -13.45 -4.15
N ALA A 28 13.86 -12.87 -4.54
CA ALA A 28 15.14 -13.51 -4.35
C ALA A 28 15.65 -13.46 -2.90
N PHE A 29 15.27 -12.42 -2.13
CA PHE A 29 16.00 -12.08 -0.90
C PHE A 29 15.16 -11.70 0.32
N LEU A 30 13.83 -11.70 0.21
CA LEU A 30 12.94 -11.45 1.34
C LEU A 30 11.70 -12.36 1.27
N PRO A 31 11.85 -13.64 1.64
CA PRO A 31 10.72 -14.54 1.83
C PRO A 31 9.67 -13.94 2.79
N ALA A 32 8.39 -14.25 2.56
CA ALA A 32 7.28 -13.68 3.32
C ALA A 32 7.28 -14.04 4.83
N ASP A 33 7.95 -15.12 5.21
CA ASP A 33 8.18 -15.54 6.60
C ASP A 33 9.34 -14.79 7.29
N LYS A 34 10.13 -14.02 6.53
CA LYS A 34 11.29 -13.26 7.03
C LYS A 34 11.04 -11.77 7.18
N GLY A 35 9.95 -11.26 6.63
CA GLY A 35 9.58 -9.86 6.73
C GLY A 35 8.30 -9.54 5.96
N LYS A 36 7.76 -8.36 6.20
CA LYS A 36 6.54 -7.87 5.55
C LYS A 36 6.87 -6.62 4.75
N VAL A 37 6.24 -6.46 3.58
CA VAL A 37 6.51 -5.32 2.68
C VAL A 37 5.24 -4.52 2.46
N VAL A 38 5.36 -3.21 2.56
CA VAL A 38 4.38 -2.21 2.14
C VAL A 38 4.96 -1.49 0.93
N LEU A 39 4.34 -1.65 -0.24
CA LEU A 39 4.68 -0.90 -1.44
C LEU A 39 4.06 0.50 -1.32
N HIS A 40 4.93 1.45 -1.00
CA HIS A 40 4.57 2.84 -0.81
C HIS A 40 4.28 3.52 -2.14
N TRP A 41 3.16 4.24 -2.21
CA TRP A 41 2.70 4.96 -3.39
C TRP A 41 2.89 4.16 -4.69
N PHE A 42 2.30 2.97 -4.73
CA PHE A 42 2.50 2.06 -5.84
C PHE A 42 1.92 2.61 -7.15
N THR A 43 2.75 2.70 -8.20
CA THR A 43 2.38 3.23 -9.53
C THR A 43 2.64 2.22 -10.66
N GLY A 44 2.80 0.94 -10.31
CA GLY A 44 2.99 -0.14 -11.29
C GLY A 44 1.71 -0.53 -12.03
N THR A 45 1.83 -1.54 -12.87
CA THR A 45 0.73 -2.12 -13.65
C THR A 45 -0.12 -3.09 -12.81
N LYS A 46 -1.30 -3.47 -13.33
CA LYS A 46 -2.14 -4.52 -12.70
C LYS A 46 -1.41 -5.85 -12.54
N ASN A 47 -0.58 -6.23 -13.52
CA ASN A 47 0.18 -7.48 -13.47
C ASN A 47 1.25 -7.42 -12.37
N GLU A 48 1.90 -6.28 -12.19
CA GLU A 48 2.85 -6.08 -11.10
C GLU A 48 2.14 -6.02 -9.73
N ALA A 49 0.95 -5.41 -9.64
CA ALA A 49 0.13 -5.45 -8.43
C ALA A 49 -0.26 -6.88 -8.05
N LYS A 50 -0.70 -7.68 -9.02
CA LYS A 50 -1.00 -9.11 -8.83
C LYS A 50 0.22 -9.88 -8.33
N ARG A 51 1.38 -9.70 -8.98
CA ARG A 51 2.64 -10.31 -8.56
C ARG A 51 3.01 -9.92 -7.12
N ALA A 52 2.89 -8.64 -6.77
CA ALA A 52 3.15 -8.17 -5.41
C ALA A 52 2.18 -8.76 -4.36
N LEU A 53 0.90 -8.95 -4.71
CA LEU A 53 -0.08 -9.64 -3.86
C LEU A 53 0.29 -11.11 -3.63
N GLU A 54 0.78 -11.80 -4.65
CA GLU A 54 1.27 -13.20 -4.54
C GLU A 54 2.48 -13.31 -3.60
N LEU A 55 3.28 -12.25 -3.49
CA LEU A 55 4.37 -12.13 -2.50
C LEU A 55 3.91 -11.70 -1.11
N GLY A 56 2.60 -11.51 -0.89
CA GLY A 56 2.03 -11.08 0.39
C GLY A 56 2.26 -9.60 0.70
N CYS A 57 2.61 -8.77 -0.29
CA CYS A 57 2.82 -7.34 -0.08
C CYS A 57 1.50 -6.63 0.27
N TYR A 58 1.63 -5.60 1.10
CA TYR A 58 0.63 -4.56 1.31
C TYR A 58 0.92 -3.36 0.40
N PHE A 59 -0.06 -2.48 0.26
CA PHE A 59 0.05 -1.24 -0.52
C PHE A 59 -0.45 -0.09 0.33
N SER A 60 0.33 0.97 0.46
CA SER A 60 -0.18 2.21 1.04
C SER A 60 -0.66 3.14 -0.06
N ILE A 61 -1.91 3.59 0.08
CA ILE A 61 -2.62 4.39 -0.91
C ILE A 61 -2.73 5.82 -0.40
N ASN A 62 -2.43 6.79 -1.26
CA ASN A 62 -2.60 8.21 -0.98
C ASN A 62 -3.59 8.88 -1.95
N ALA A 63 -3.99 10.11 -1.64
CA ALA A 63 -4.98 10.84 -2.43
C ALA A 63 -4.50 11.16 -3.86
N ALA A 64 -3.19 11.35 -4.06
CA ALA A 64 -2.61 11.67 -5.37
C ALA A 64 -2.75 10.50 -6.35
N MET A 65 -2.83 9.26 -5.87
CA MET A 65 -3.09 8.08 -6.71
C MET A 65 -4.44 8.14 -7.43
N PHE A 66 -5.42 8.86 -6.88
CA PHE A 66 -6.74 9.08 -7.48
C PHE A 66 -6.83 10.31 -8.38
N SER A 67 -5.75 11.09 -8.54
CA SER A 67 -5.75 12.29 -9.39
C SER A 67 -5.91 11.98 -10.88
N ASN A 68 -5.57 10.75 -11.29
CA ASN A 68 -5.69 10.27 -12.65
C ASN A 68 -6.59 9.03 -12.69
N GLU A 69 -7.73 9.13 -13.36
CA GLU A 69 -8.70 8.05 -13.50
C GLU A 69 -8.09 6.77 -14.09
N ARG A 70 -7.02 6.89 -14.88
CA ARG A 70 -6.30 5.74 -15.44
C ARG A 70 -5.66 4.84 -14.37
N HIS A 71 -5.45 5.35 -13.16
CA HIS A 71 -4.91 4.56 -12.04
C HIS A 71 -6.00 3.81 -11.28
N ALA A 72 -7.26 4.24 -11.36
CA ALA A 72 -8.36 3.62 -10.61
C ALA A 72 -8.50 2.11 -10.88
N PRO A 73 -8.39 1.61 -12.13
CA PRO A 73 -8.44 0.17 -12.38
C PRO A 73 -7.28 -0.62 -11.73
N MET A 74 -6.11 0.01 -11.55
CA MET A 74 -4.99 -0.62 -10.85
C MET A 74 -5.27 -0.66 -9.34
N ILE A 75 -5.70 0.46 -8.75
CA ILE A 75 -6.07 0.53 -7.33
C ILE A 75 -7.16 -0.51 -7.02
N GLN A 76 -8.18 -0.62 -7.87
CA GLN A 76 -9.28 -1.58 -7.72
C GLN A 76 -8.82 -3.05 -7.85
N SER A 77 -7.70 -3.31 -8.53
CA SER A 77 -7.14 -4.66 -8.63
C SER A 77 -6.40 -5.10 -7.36
N ILE A 78 -6.10 -4.17 -6.45
CA ILE A 78 -5.51 -4.47 -5.15
C ILE A 78 -6.63 -4.94 -4.22
N SER A 79 -6.43 -6.11 -3.62
CA SER A 79 -7.39 -6.63 -2.65
C SER A 79 -7.46 -5.73 -1.41
N LEU A 80 -8.68 -5.40 -0.96
CA LEU A 80 -8.87 -4.40 0.11
C LEU A 80 -8.25 -4.83 1.45
N ASP A 81 -8.08 -6.14 1.69
CA ASP A 81 -7.38 -6.71 2.85
C ASP A 81 -5.84 -6.56 2.80
N ARG A 82 -5.30 -6.02 1.71
CA ARG A 82 -3.89 -5.68 1.52
C ARG A 82 -3.65 -4.17 1.41
N VAL A 83 -4.68 -3.36 1.63
CA VAL A 83 -4.61 -1.89 1.54
C VAL A 83 -4.34 -1.25 2.91
N LEU A 84 -3.39 -0.33 2.92
CA LEU A 84 -3.19 0.69 3.96
C LEU A 84 -3.43 2.07 3.35
N THR A 85 -3.53 3.10 4.19
CA THR A 85 -3.63 4.49 3.75
C THR A 85 -2.45 5.31 4.23
N GLU A 86 -2.07 6.29 3.43
CA GLU A 86 -1.02 7.25 3.74
C GLU A 86 -1.37 8.62 3.15
N THR A 87 -0.64 9.66 3.59
CA THR A 87 -0.71 10.96 2.92
C THR A 87 0.53 11.26 2.11
N ASP A 88 1.70 10.77 2.54
CA ASP A 88 3.00 11.21 2.02
C ASP A 88 3.20 12.73 2.13
N GLY A 89 2.62 13.37 3.15
CA GLY A 89 2.92 14.75 3.50
C GLY A 89 4.35 14.88 4.04
N PRO A 90 5.09 15.95 3.72
CA PRO A 90 4.67 17.16 2.99
C PRO A 90 4.88 17.11 1.47
N PHE A 91 5.17 15.94 0.89
CA PHE A 91 5.43 15.79 -0.56
C PHE A 91 4.15 15.83 -1.40
N THR A 92 3.01 15.47 -0.82
CA THR A 92 1.69 15.62 -1.45
C THR A 92 0.94 16.85 -0.95
N GLN A 93 -0.06 17.26 -1.74
CA GLN A 93 -0.97 18.36 -1.43
C GLN A 93 -2.41 17.88 -1.30
N THR A 94 -3.15 18.54 -0.43
CA THR A 94 -4.61 18.42 -0.29
C THR A 94 -5.20 19.80 -0.54
N GLY A 95 -5.76 20.01 -1.73
CA GLY A 95 -6.09 21.36 -2.22
C GLY A 95 -4.81 22.21 -2.34
N ASP A 96 -4.84 23.43 -1.81
CA ASP A 96 -3.73 24.39 -1.93
C ASP A 96 -2.70 24.31 -0.78
N ARG A 97 -2.79 23.28 0.08
CA ARG A 97 -1.88 23.10 1.23
C ARG A 97 -1.20 21.75 1.20
N GLN A 98 -0.07 21.66 1.90
CA GLN A 98 0.57 20.37 2.19
C GLN A 98 -0.40 19.45 2.93
N SER A 99 -0.35 18.17 2.57
CA SER A 99 -1.13 17.13 3.22
C SER A 99 -0.68 16.94 4.67
N LYS A 100 -1.66 16.74 5.56
CA LYS A 100 -1.49 16.43 6.98
C LYS A 100 -1.90 14.98 7.23
N PRO A 101 -1.41 14.32 8.29
CA PRO A 101 -1.79 12.94 8.60
C PRO A 101 -3.31 12.68 8.64
N SER A 102 -4.12 13.65 9.09
CA SER A 102 -5.58 13.54 9.10
C SER A 102 -6.23 13.44 7.72
N ASP A 103 -5.54 13.85 6.65
CA ASP A 103 -6.09 13.85 5.30
C ASP A 103 -6.21 12.44 4.71
N VAL A 104 -5.71 11.40 5.40
CA VAL A 104 -5.99 10.00 5.04
C VAL A 104 -7.49 9.69 5.01
N ALA A 105 -8.33 10.44 5.72
CA ALA A 105 -9.79 10.29 5.68
C ALA A 105 -10.34 10.40 4.25
N ILE A 106 -9.78 11.32 3.44
CA ILE A 106 -10.14 11.50 2.03
C ILE A 106 -9.84 10.24 1.22
N VAL A 107 -8.75 9.55 1.54
CA VAL A 107 -8.36 8.30 0.88
C VAL A 107 -9.33 7.18 1.24
N VAL A 108 -9.72 7.07 2.50
CA VAL A 108 -10.71 6.07 2.96
C VAL A 108 -12.06 6.28 2.26
N GLU A 109 -12.52 7.52 2.13
CA GLU A 109 -13.74 7.86 1.38
C GLU A 109 -13.64 7.48 -0.10
N LYS A 110 -12.52 7.82 -0.76
CA LYS A 110 -12.27 7.47 -2.17
C LYS A 110 -12.24 5.95 -2.40
N LEU A 111 -11.65 5.20 -1.47
CA LEU A 111 -11.68 3.75 -1.49
C LEU A 111 -13.12 3.22 -1.28
N GLY A 112 -13.89 3.81 -0.38
CA GLY A 112 -15.32 3.50 -0.20
C GLY A 112 -16.12 3.64 -1.48
N HIS A 113 -15.95 4.76 -2.18
CA HIS A 113 -16.58 4.98 -3.49
C HIS A 113 -16.11 3.97 -4.55
N LEU A 114 -14.80 3.70 -4.64
CA LEU A 114 -14.24 2.76 -5.62
C LEU A 114 -14.75 1.33 -5.42
N HIS A 115 -14.91 0.90 -4.16
CA HIS A 115 -15.34 -0.45 -3.80
C HIS A 115 -16.84 -0.58 -3.53
N GLN A 116 -17.61 0.52 -3.62
CA GLN A 116 -19.04 0.58 -3.29
C GLN A 116 -19.33 0.09 -1.86
N LEU A 117 -18.49 0.51 -0.91
CA LEU A 117 -18.60 0.16 0.51
C LEU A 117 -18.75 1.42 1.37
N PRO A 118 -19.44 1.33 2.53
CA PRO A 118 -19.46 2.40 3.52
C PRO A 118 -18.04 2.76 3.99
N THR A 119 -17.80 4.05 4.22
CA THR A 119 -16.51 4.56 4.70
C THR A 119 -16.10 3.90 6.02
N GLU A 120 -17.04 3.62 6.94
CA GLU A 120 -16.70 2.92 8.20
C GLU A 120 -16.18 1.50 7.96
N GLN A 121 -16.73 0.79 6.97
CA GLN A 121 -16.31 -0.56 6.64
C GLN A 121 -14.90 -0.57 6.03
N VAL A 122 -14.59 0.41 5.17
CA VAL A 122 -13.23 0.56 4.63
C VAL A 122 -12.25 0.92 5.74
N SER A 123 -12.61 1.87 6.62
CA SER A 123 -11.80 2.25 7.78
C SER A 123 -11.50 1.04 8.68
N ALA A 124 -12.52 0.24 9.01
CA ALA A 124 -12.36 -0.97 9.80
C ALA A 124 -11.44 -1.99 9.12
N THR A 125 -11.57 -2.17 7.82
CA THR A 125 -10.69 -3.06 7.03
C THR A 125 -9.25 -2.58 7.07
N VAL A 126 -8.99 -1.29 6.80
CA VAL A 126 -7.64 -0.71 6.83
C VAL A 126 -6.99 -0.84 8.22
N LEU A 127 -7.76 -0.61 9.29
CA LEU A 127 -7.29 -0.82 10.66
C LEU A 127 -6.98 -2.28 10.95
N ASN A 128 -7.81 -3.21 10.45
CA ASN A 128 -7.56 -4.64 10.58
C ASN A 128 -6.30 -5.08 9.82
N ASN A 129 -6.08 -4.53 8.63
CA ASN A 129 -4.88 -4.75 7.84
C ASN A 129 -3.62 -4.29 8.58
N LEU A 130 -3.67 -3.10 9.19
CA LEU A 130 -2.58 -2.59 10.01
C LEU A 130 -2.32 -3.51 11.21
N ARG A 131 -3.37 -3.97 11.92
CA ARG A 131 -3.22 -4.93 13.02
C ARG A 131 -2.54 -6.22 12.53
N ASN A 132 -3.02 -6.81 11.44
CA ASN A 132 -2.41 -8.02 10.86
C ASN A 132 -0.94 -7.80 10.42
N LEU A 133 -0.61 -6.59 9.94
CA LEU A 133 0.74 -6.22 9.58
C LEU A 133 1.67 -6.13 10.80
N VAL A 134 1.22 -5.50 11.90
CA VAL A 134 2.08 -5.26 13.08
C VAL A 134 2.04 -6.37 14.13
N SER A 135 1.00 -7.20 14.13
CA SER A 135 0.98 -8.41 14.94
C SER A 135 2.00 -9.39 14.35
N GLY A 136 3.09 -9.60 15.09
CA GLY A 136 4.09 -10.61 14.76
C GLY A 136 3.44 -11.99 14.65
N GLN A 137 3.92 -12.81 13.72
CA GLN A 137 3.81 -14.25 13.88
C GLN A 137 4.77 -14.57 15.03
N GLY A 138 4.24 -14.68 16.24
CA GLY A 138 4.98 -15.24 17.37
C GLY A 138 5.20 -16.73 17.19
#